data_AF-A0A9E4XP47-F1
#
_entry.id   AF-A0A9E4XP47-F1
#
_cell.length_a   1.000
_cell.length_b   1.000
_cell.length_c   1.000
_cell.angle_alpha   90.00
_cell.angle_beta   90.00
_cell.angle_gamma   90.00
#
_symmetry.space_group_name_H-M   'P 1'
#
loop_
_entity.id
_entity.type
_entity.pdbx_description
1 polymer ?
#
loop_
_entity_poly.entity_id
_entity_poly.type
_entity_poly.pdbx_seq_one_letter_code
_entity_poly.pdbx_strand_id
1 'polypeptide(L)'
;MPSSLEIPTDSNAFDNFRNRNETELTHALKWAAWKWLWEVAGCRLIGFEVRLEGPFGRIADVVGLGPENRVFLVEVKSSRADLRRDDNNERTREKLVAKSKSLDRAVELTQRVMSEALKNAKGAKYKVAGRGESSRAVAIAASDARTFVKKSESTKKRIEVLSVKFHDLAYLRCADYHYIMAPHRMVRTTELPDQWGLLDQRGEIVVEAPLKQVRRVTQHVLRAIARANTRDLMKACEVRVIRSQR
;
A
#
# COMPACT_ATOMS: atom_id res chain seq x y z
N MET A 1 26.03 7.81 21.48
CA MET A 1 25.20 8.39 20.40
C MET A 1 25.87 8.10 19.06
N PRO A 2 25.51 7.04 18.34
CA PRO A 2 25.88 6.91 16.93
C PRO A 2 24.84 7.68 16.10
N SER A 3 25.26 8.83 15.60
CA SER A 3 24.56 9.62 14.59
C SER A 3 24.87 9.02 13.21
N SER A 4 23.82 8.75 12.43
CA SER A 4 23.81 8.17 11.07
C SER A 4 23.65 6.65 10.98
N LEU A 5 22.73 6.24 10.11
CA LEU A 5 22.53 4.87 9.65
C LEU A 5 23.70 4.50 8.73
N GLU A 6 24.75 3.90 9.28
CA GLU A 6 25.76 3.24 8.46
C GLU A 6 25.16 1.94 7.92
N ILE A 7 24.72 1.99 6.66
CA ILE A 7 24.51 0.77 5.87
C ILE A 7 25.91 0.34 5.41
N PRO A 8 26.37 -0.89 5.69
CA PRO A 8 27.68 -1.34 5.24
C PRO A 8 27.78 -1.23 3.71
N THR A 9 28.55 -0.26 3.19
CA THR A 9 28.68 -0.01 1.75
C THR A 9 29.56 -1.03 1.04
N ASP A 10 30.40 -1.76 1.77
CA ASP A 10 31.46 -2.60 1.19
C ASP A 10 31.08 -4.07 1.01
N SER A 11 29.80 -4.40 1.18
CA SER A 11 29.31 -5.78 1.09
C SER A 11 28.15 -5.88 0.11
N ASN A 12 28.44 -6.42 -1.09
CA ASN A 12 27.43 -6.85 -2.06
C ASN A 12 26.39 -7.82 -1.47
N ALA A 13 26.64 -8.39 -0.27
CA ALA A 13 25.67 -9.25 0.41
C ALA A 13 24.40 -8.48 0.82
N PHE A 14 24.48 -7.16 1.07
CA PHE A 14 23.30 -6.36 1.46
C PHE A 14 22.42 -5.95 0.28
N ASP A 15 23.01 -5.75 -0.90
CA ASP A 15 22.25 -5.55 -2.14
C ASP A 15 21.37 -6.76 -2.49
N ASN A 16 21.77 -7.96 -2.04
CA ASN A 16 21.00 -9.19 -2.27
C ASN A 16 19.71 -9.26 -1.43
N PHE A 17 19.57 -8.51 -0.33
CA PHE A 17 18.35 -8.50 0.47
C PHE A 17 17.31 -7.51 -0.05
N ARG A 18 17.74 -6.40 -0.67
CA ARG A 18 16.85 -5.43 -1.29
C ARG A 18 16.06 -6.06 -2.44
N ASN A 19 14.79 -5.68 -2.57
CA ASN A 19 13.99 -6.06 -3.73
C ASN A 19 14.30 -5.14 -4.92
N ARG A 20 14.34 -5.68 -6.16
CA ARG A 20 14.68 -4.88 -7.35
C ARG A 20 13.77 -3.67 -7.59
N ASN A 21 12.53 -3.73 -7.13
CA ASN A 21 11.53 -2.67 -7.28
C ASN A 21 11.44 -1.74 -6.05
N GLU A 22 12.30 -1.96 -5.04
CA GLU A 22 12.29 -1.20 -3.80
C GLU A 22 13.20 0.03 -3.88
N THR A 23 12.65 1.19 -3.52
CA THR A 23 13.44 2.42 -3.44
C THR A 23 14.46 2.34 -2.30
N GLU A 24 15.60 3.03 -2.45
CA GLU A 24 16.61 3.11 -1.39
C GLU A 24 16.04 3.62 -0.06
N LEU A 25 15.15 4.61 -0.11
CA LEU A 25 14.48 5.13 1.09
C LEU A 25 13.62 4.08 1.78
N THR A 26 12.81 3.31 1.02
CA THR A 26 12.00 2.23 1.59
C THR A 26 12.88 1.18 2.26
N HIS A 27 13.97 0.77 1.58
CA HIS A 27 14.91 -0.19 2.13
C HIS A 27 15.61 0.32 3.39
N ALA A 28 16.06 1.57 3.39
CA ALA A 28 16.69 2.20 4.55
C ALA A 28 15.74 2.29 5.76
N LEU A 29 14.45 2.60 5.53
CA LEU A 29 13.44 2.60 6.59
C LEU A 29 13.17 1.18 7.11
N LYS A 30 13.12 0.16 6.26
CA LYS A 30 13.02 -1.25 6.71
C LYS A 30 14.21 -1.62 7.59
N TRP A 31 15.41 -1.24 7.18
CA TRP A 31 16.62 -1.47 7.96
C TRP A 31 16.58 -0.75 9.31
N ALA A 32 16.15 0.51 9.35
CA ALA A 32 15.96 1.26 10.59
C ALA A 32 14.93 0.59 11.51
N ALA A 33 13.83 0.08 10.97
CA ALA A 33 12.83 -0.68 11.72
C ALA A 33 13.40 -1.99 12.29
N TRP A 34 14.17 -2.73 11.48
CA TRP A 34 14.88 -3.92 11.93
C TRP A 34 15.83 -3.61 13.09
N LYS A 35 16.63 -2.54 12.97
CA LYS A 35 17.58 -2.11 14.00
C LYS A 35 16.87 -1.71 15.28
N TRP A 36 15.79 -0.95 15.17
CA TRP A 36 14.96 -0.58 16.33
C TRP A 36 14.38 -1.82 17.03
N LEU A 37 13.87 -2.80 16.27
CA LEU A 37 13.36 -4.05 16.83
C LEU A 37 14.46 -4.80 17.62
N TRP A 38 15.69 -4.82 17.11
CA TRP A 38 16.81 -5.49 17.76
C TRP A 38 17.30 -4.77 19.03
N GLU A 39 17.58 -3.47 18.90
CA GLU A 39 18.28 -2.67 19.92
C GLU A 39 17.32 -2.14 21.00
N VAL A 40 16.12 -1.71 20.61
CA VAL A 40 15.17 -1.03 21.50
C VAL A 40 14.07 -1.97 21.96
N ALA A 41 13.37 -2.64 21.04
CA ALA A 41 12.29 -3.55 21.40
C ALA A 41 12.77 -4.92 21.94
N GLY A 42 14.07 -5.19 21.87
CA GLY A 42 14.68 -6.42 22.39
C GLY A 42 14.30 -7.69 21.62
N CYS A 43 13.86 -7.57 20.36
CA CYS A 43 13.54 -8.71 19.51
C CYS A 43 14.78 -9.53 19.17
N ARG A 44 14.61 -10.86 19.11
CA ARG A 44 15.67 -11.82 18.75
C ARG A 44 15.34 -12.70 17.54
N LEU A 45 14.10 -12.64 17.09
CA LEU A 45 13.65 -13.22 15.83
C LEU A 45 13.02 -12.09 15.03
N ILE A 46 13.67 -11.68 13.95
CA ILE A 46 13.22 -10.56 13.10
C ILE A 46 13.29 -11.04 11.65
N GLY A 47 12.29 -10.67 10.83
CA GLY A 47 12.28 -10.96 9.40
C GLY A 47 11.73 -9.80 8.58
N PHE A 48 12.21 -9.70 7.33
CA PHE A 48 11.69 -8.79 6.31
C PHE A 48 10.59 -9.46 5.48
N GLU A 49 9.62 -8.68 5.01
CA GLU A 49 8.60 -9.14 4.06
C GLU A 49 7.92 -10.44 4.54
N VAL A 50 7.52 -10.43 5.81
CA VAL A 50 7.00 -11.62 6.50
C VAL A 50 5.56 -11.81 6.12
N ARG A 51 5.28 -12.95 5.46
CA ARG A 51 3.93 -13.36 5.11
C ARG A 51 3.24 -13.98 6.33
N LEU A 52 2.29 -13.25 6.91
CA LEU A 52 1.54 -13.68 8.08
C LEU A 52 0.43 -14.67 7.70
N GLU A 53 0.18 -15.64 8.59
CA GLU A 53 -0.89 -16.62 8.44
C GLU A 53 -2.25 -15.99 8.81
N GLY A 54 -3.26 -16.15 7.95
CA GLY A 54 -4.57 -15.51 8.09
C GLY A 54 -5.25 -15.29 6.73
N PRO A 55 -6.51 -14.79 6.68
CA PRO A 55 -7.13 -14.44 5.41
C PRO A 55 -6.25 -13.43 4.67
N PHE A 56 -6.03 -13.68 3.38
CA PHE A 56 -5.24 -12.87 2.45
C PHE A 56 -3.71 -13.01 2.48
N GLY A 57 -3.09 -13.78 3.39
CA GLY A 57 -1.64 -14.02 3.37
C GLY A 57 -0.81 -12.73 3.29
N ARG A 58 -1.20 -11.75 4.11
CA ARG A 58 -0.64 -10.38 4.07
C ARG A 58 0.85 -10.40 4.39
N ILE A 59 1.56 -9.50 3.72
CA ILE A 59 2.99 -9.31 3.92
C ILE A 59 3.16 -8.05 4.77
N ALA A 60 3.89 -8.20 5.87
CA ALA A 60 4.35 -7.11 6.70
C ALA A 60 5.80 -6.77 6.35
N ASP A 61 6.16 -5.49 6.36
CA ASP A 61 7.49 -5.04 5.96
C ASP A 61 8.58 -5.59 6.89
N VAL A 62 8.40 -5.44 8.20
CA VAL A 62 9.30 -6.00 9.22
C VAL A 62 8.48 -6.55 10.38
N VAL A 63 8.80 -7.76 10.83
CA VAL A 63 8.15 -8.38 11.99
C VAL A 63 9.20 -8.89 12.96
N GLY A 64 9.00 -8.60 14.25
CA GLY A 64 9.88 -9.02 15.33
C GLY A 64 9.13 -9.80 16.42
N LEU A 65 9.81 -10.77 17.04
CA LEU A 65 9.38 -11.39 18.29
C LEU A 65 10.31 -10.95 19.43
N GLY A 66 9.73 -10.21 20.37
CA GLY A 66 10.39 -9.62 21.53
C GLY A 66 10.24 -10.43 22.82
N PRO A 67 10.65 -9.82 23.95
CA PRO A 67 10.44 -10.37 25.29
C PRO A 67 8.98 -10.76 25.52
N GLU A 68 8.75 -11.74 26.42
CA GLU A 68 7.41 -12.27 26.72
C GLU A 68 6.63 -12.81 25.50
N ASN A 69 7.33 -13.13 24.40
CA ASN A 69 6.72 -13.52 23.13
C ASN A 69 5.82 -12.45 22.51
N ARG A 70 6.09 -11.17 22.78
CA ARG A 70 5.39 -10.04 22.16
C ARG A 70 5.74 -9.94 20.69
N VAL A 71 4.72 -9.88 19.85
CA VAL A 71 4.89 -9.69 18.40
C VAL A 71 4.83 -8.20 18.08
N PHE A 72 5.84 -7.73 17.37
CA PHE A 72 5.91 -6.36 16.84
C PHE A 72 5.81 -6.43 15.32
N LEU A 73 4.95 -5.59 14.75
CA LEU A 73 4.80 -5.43 13.31
C LEU A 73 5.12 -3.98 12.95
N VAL A 74 6.06 -3.79 12.04
CA VAL A 74 6.40 -2.46 11.52
C VAL A 74 6.07 -2.39 10.04
N GLU A 75 5.26 -1.40 9.67
CA GLU A 75 4.97 -1.01 8.29
C GLU A 75 5.77 0.22 7.90
N VAL A 76 6.45 0.18 6.77
CA VAL A 76 7.28 1.29 6.29
C VAL A 76 6.50 2.11 5.28
N LYS A 77 6.48 3.43 5.47
CA LYS A 77 5.88 4.38 4.54
C LYS A 77 6.88 5.47 4.16
N SER A 78 7.35 5.43 2.92
CA SER A 78 8.33 6.40 2.39
C SER A 78 7.70 7.72 1.92
N SER A 79 6.38 7.76 1.75
CA SER A 79 5.65 8.96 1.35
C SER A 79 4.24 9.02 1.96
N ARG A 80 3.66 10.22 2.02
CA ARG A 80 2.25 10.41 2.42
C ARG A 80 1.27 9.71 1.48
N ALA A 81 1.61 9.61 0.19
CA ALA A 81 0.78 8.90 -0.78
C ALA A 81 0.77 7.39 -0.52
N ASP A 82 1.90 6.84 -0.07
CA ASP A 82 2.02 5.43 0.33
C ASP A 82 1.24 5.14 1.61
N LEU A 83 1.33 6.02 2.61
CA LEU A 83 0.53 5.94 3.83
C LEU A 83 -0.98 5.92 3.51
N ARG A 84 -1.45 6.90 2.72
CA ARG A 84 -2.86 7.03 2.34
C ARG A 84 -3.40 5.86 1.52
N ARG A 85 -2.53 5.09 0.85
CA ARG A 85 -2.97 3.91 0.11
C ARG A 85 -3.50 2.82 1.03
N ASP A 86 -2.98 2.71 2.25
CA ASP A 86 -3.36 1.70 3.25
C ASP A 86 -4.30 2.23 4.34
N ASP A 87 -4.40 3.55 4.47
CA ASP A 87 -5.24 4.27 5.43
C ASP A 87 -6.65 4.56 4.88
N ASN A 88 -7.33 3.53 4.37
CA ASN A 88 -8.75 3.65 3.98
C ASN A 88 -9.64 2.87 4.94
N ASN A 89 -10.88 3.34 5.05
CA ASN A 89 -11.92 2.75 5.90
C ASN A 89 -13.25 2.64 5.15
N GLU A 90 -14.28 2.12 5.81
CA GLU A 90 -15.60 1.92 5.20
C GLU A 90 -16.18 3.23 4.63
N ARG A 91 -16.03 4.35 5.35
CA ARG A 91 -16.47 5.67 4.85
C ARG A 91 -15.78 6.06 3.53
N THR A 92 -14.51 5.69 3.36
CA THR A 92 -13.77 5.95 2.12
C THR A 92 -14.31 5.08 0.98
N ARG A 93 -14.64 3.82 1.27
CA ARG A 93 -15.29 2.91 0.34
C ARG A 93 -16.67 3.42 -0.09
N GLU A 94 -17.51 3.83 0.85
CA GLU A 94 -18.83 4.41 0.59
C GLU A 94 -18.74 5.63 -0.32
N LYS A 95 -17.80 6.55 -0.06
CA LYS A 95 -17.56 7.73 -0.91
C LYS A 95 -17.16 7.34 -2.33
N LEU A 96 -16.29 6.33 -2.48
CA LEU A 96 -15.88 5.85 -3.80
C LEU A 96 -17.04 5.17 -4.54
N VAL A 97 -17.85 4.37 -3.85
CA VAL A 97 -19.04 3.73 -4.44
C VAL A 97 -20.07 4.79 -4.87
N ALA A 98 -20.33 5.79 -4.03
CA ALA A 98 -21.22 6.91 -4.39
C ALA A 98 -20.68 7.68 -5.61
N LYS A 99 -19.36 7.94 -5.64
CA LYS A 99 -18.70 8.56 -6.79
C LYS A 99 -18.79 7.70 -8.05
N SER A 100 -18.64 6.38 -7.93
CA SER A 100 -18.80 5.46 -9.07
C SER A 100 -20.20 5.55 -9.65
N LYS A 101 -21.24 5.53 -8.81
CA LYS A 101 -22.64 5.69 -9.25
C LYS A 101 -22.87 7.02 -9.97
N SER A 102 -22.29 8.10 -9.46
CA SER A 102 -22.35 9.42 -10.10
C SER A 102 -21.63 9.44 -11.46
N LEU A 103 -20.46 8.82 -11.55
CA LEU A 103 -19.71 8.72 -12.80
C LEU A 103 -20.42 7.85 -13.84
N ASP A 104 -21.07 6.76 -13.42
CA ASP A 104 -21.86 5.91 -14.33
C ASP A 104 -23.01 6.70 -14.96
N ARG A 105 -23.71 7.53 -14.17
CA ARG A 105 -24.74 8.46 -14.71
C ARG A 105 -24.14 9.49 -15.67
N ALA A 106 -22.95 10.02 -15.38
CA ALA A 106 -22.28 10.98 -16.25
C ALA A 106 -21.80 10.34 -17.57
N VAL A 107 -21.34 9.08 -17.52
CA VAL A 107 -21.02 8.29 -18.71
C VAL A 107 -22.25 8.10 -19.58
N GLU A 108 -23.37 7.69 -18.98
CA GLU A 108 -24.64 7.51 -19.71
C GLU A 108 -25.09 8.83 -20.37
N LEU A 109 -25.07 9.95 -19.64
CA LEU A 109 -25.44 11.26 -20.17
C LEU A 109 -24.53 11.68 -21.33
N THR A 110 -23.21 11.57 -21.17
CA THR A 110 -22.25 11.99 -22.22
C THR A 110 -22.34 11.10 -23.47
N GLN A 111 -22.64 9.80 -23.31
CA GLN A 111 -22.92 8.91 -24.44
C GLN A 111 -24.20 9.29 -25.19
N ARG A 112 -25.26 9.68 -24.46
CA ARG A 112 -26.50 10.19 -25.08
C ARG A 112 -26.24 11.47 -25.87
N VAL A 113 -25.55 12.45 -25.26
CA VAL A 113 -25.16 13.71 -25.91
C VAL A 113 -24.31 13.47 -27.16
N MET A 114 -23.32 12.57 -27.07
CA MET A 114 -22.50 12.18 -28.23
C MET A 114 -23.34 11.57 -29.35
N SER A 115 -24.26 10.67 -29.01
CA SER A 115 -25.16 10.04 -29.98
C SER A 115 -26.07 11.05 -30.67
N GLU A 116 -26.58 12.03 -29.93
CA GLU A 116 -27.41 13.12 -30.45
C GLU A 116 -26.61 14.09 -31.32
N ALA A 117 -25.41 14.48 -30.91
CA ALA A 117 -24.49 15.28 -31.72
C ALA A 117 -24.18 14.59 -33.06
N LEU A 118 -23.96 13.27 -33.05
CA LEU A 118 -23.75 12.49 -34.26
C LEU A 118 -24.99 12.43 -35.16
N LYS A 119 -26.19 12.29 -34.59
CA LYS A 119 -27.46 12.32 -35.34
C LYS A 119 -27.66 13.69 -36.00
N ASN A 120 -27.45 14.77 -35.25
CA ASN A 120 -27.59 16.14 -35.74
C ASN A 120 -26.56 16.46 -36.84
N ALA A 121 -25.31 15.99 -36.70
CA ALA A 121 -24.29 16.12 -37.74
C ALA A 121 -24.63 15.35 -39.03
N LYS A 122 -25.26 14.18 -38.91
CA LYS A 122 -25.75 13.40 -40.06
C LYS A 122 -26.97 14.06 -40.73
N GLY A 123 -27.88 14.65 -39.96
CA GLY A 123 -29.02 15.41 -40.48
C GLY A 123 -28.61 16.73 -41.16
N ALA A 124 -27.59 17.41 -40.63
CA ALA A 124 -27.05 18.66 -41.19
C ALA A 124 -26.28 18.46 -42.51
N LYS A 125 -25.88 17.24 -42.89
CA LYS A 125 -25.30 16.95 -44.22
C LYS A 125 -26.25 17.34 -45.37
N TYR A 126 -27.55 17.47 -45.11
CA TYR A 126 -28.57 17.85 -46.09
C TYR A 126 -28.90 19.36 -46.11
N LYS A 127 -28.33 20.18 -45.20
CA LYS A 127 -28.53 21.64 -45.18
C LYS A 127 -27.18 22.37 -45.22
N VAL A 128 -26.90 22.97 -46.38
CA VAL A 128 -25.65 23.66 -46.72
C VAL A 128 -25.56 24.99 -45.95
N ALA A 129 -24.98 24.99 -44.73
CA ALA A 129 -24.46 26.20 -44.07
C ALA A 129 -23.59 25.95 -42.81
N GLY A 130 -23.70 24.80 -42.11
CA GLY A 130 -23.15 24.64 -40.74
C GLY A 130 -22.08 23.57 -40.49
N ARG A 131 -21.33 23.11 -41.50
CA ARG A 131 -20.43 21.93 -41.39
C ARG A 131 -19.33 22.06 -40.32
N GLY A 132 -18.80 23.25 -40.06
CA GLY A 132 -17.69 23.47 -39.12
C GLY A 132 -18.08 23.34 -37.64
N GLU A 133 -19.20 23.93 -37.24
CA GLU A 133 -19.67 23.92 -35.85
C GLU A 133 -20.16 22.52 -35.42
N SER A 134 -20.83 21.81 -36.34
CA SER A 134 -21.32 20.45 -36.09
C SER A 134 -20.17 19.44 -35.89
N SER A 135 -19.06 19.59 -36.63
CA SER A 135 -17.86 18.76 -36.44
C SER A 135 -17.18 19.02 -35.09
N ARG A 136 -17.12 20.29 -34.66
CA ARG A 136 -16.56 20.68 -33.36
C ARG A 136 -17.38 20.16 -32.19
N ALA A 137 -18.72 20.27 -32.26
CA ALA A 137 -19.62 19.76 -31.21
C ALA A 137 -19.48 18.24 -31.01
N VAL A 138 -19.39 17.48 -32.11
CA VAL A 138 -19.14 16.02 -32.05
C VAL A 138 -17.78 15.72 -31.42
N ALA A 139 -16.73 16.47 -31.77
CA ALA A 139 -15.40 16.27 -31.22
C ALA A 139 -15.34 16.49 -29.70
N ILE A 140 -16.02 17.55 -29.21
CA ILE A 140 -16.15 17.84 -27.77
C ILE A 140 -16.91 16.71 -27.07
N ALA A 141 -18.09 16.34 -27.57
CA ALA A 141 -18.90 15.28 -26.96
C ALA A 141 -18.16 13.94 -26.90
N ALA A 142 -17.41 13.58 -27.94
CA ALA A 142 -16.59 12.38 -27.96
C ALA A 142 -15.41 12.45 -26.97
N SER A 143 -14.79 13.63 -26.80
CA SER A 143 -13.73 13.84 -25.81
C SER A 143 -14.24 13.71 -24.38
N ASP A 144 -15.39 14.30 -24.09
CA ASP A 144 -16.03 14.24 -22.77
C ASP A 144 -16.43 12.79 -22.44
N ALA A 145 -17.11 12.11 -23.36
CA ALA A 145 -17.47 10.70 -23.19
C ALA A 145 -16.26 9.82 -22.84
N ARG A 146 -15.15 9.96 -23.59
CA ARG A 146 -13.89 9.24 -23.27
C ARG A 146 -13.34 9.58 -21.89
N THR A 147 -13.39 10.85 -21.50
CA THR A 147 -12.89 11.31 -20.21
C THR A 147 -13.69 10.70 -19.06
N PHE A 148 -15.03 10.69 -19.15
CA PHE A 148 -15.88 10.13 -18.11
C PHE A 148 -15.79 8.61 -18.04
N VAL A 149 -15.66 7.90 -19.18
CA VAL A 149 -15.42 6.44 -19.19
C VAL A 149 -14.13 6.11 -18.44
N LYS A 150 -13.00 6.76 -18.77
CA LYS A 150 -11.72 6.55 -18.09
C LYS A 150 -11.81 6.84 -16.59
N LYS A 151 -12.52 7.90 -16.19
CA LYS A 151 -12.73 8.24 -14.77
C LYS A 151 -13.59 7.18 -14.06
N SER A 152 -14.63 6.65 -14.70
CA SER A 152 -15.47 5.58 -14.15
C SER A 152 -14.64 4.31 -13.95
N GLU A 153 -13.93 3.84 -14.98
CA GLU A 153 -13.07 2.66 -14.91
C GLU A 153 -11.99 2.78 -13.83
N SER A 154 -11.31 3.92 -13.78
CA SER A 154 -10.30 4.19 -12.74
C SER A 154 -10.90 4.16 -11.34
N THR A 155 -12.12 4.69 -11.16
CA THR A 155 -12.80 4.68 -9.85
C THR A 155 -13.23 3.26 -9.47
N LYS A 156 -13.75 2.46 -10.40
CA LYS A 156 -14.11 1.05 -10.16
C LYS A 156 -12.89 0.23 -9.77
N LYS A 157 -11.79 0.36 -10.52
CA LYS A 157 -10.50 -0.27 -10.17
C LYS A 157 -10.03 0.13 -8.77
N ARG A 158 -10.15 1.41 -8.41
CA ARG A 158 -9.80 1.89 -7.05
C ARG A 158 -10.66 1.29 -5.95
N ILE A 159 -11.94 0.99 -6.21
CA ILE A 159 -12.81 0.31 -5.24
C ILE A 159 -12.36 -1.15 -5.07
N GLU A 160 -12.04 -1.83 -6.17
CA GLU A 160 -11.59 -3.23 -6.16
C GLU A 160 -10.27 -3.40 -5.42
N VAL A 161 -9.31 -2.50 -5.63
CA VAL A 161 -7.98 -2.56 -5.00
C VAL A 161 -7.86 -1.73 -3.73
N LEU A 162 -8.98 -1.31 -3.13
CA LEU A 162 -8.98 -0.45 -1.95
C LEU A 162 -8.37 -1.19 -0.76
N SER A 163 -7.19 -0.76 -0.31
CA SER A 163 -6.56 -1.31 0.88
C SER A 163 -7.09 -0.63 2.13
N VAL A 164 -7.60 -1.44 3.06
CA VAL A 164 -8.04 -1.02 4.41
C VAL A 164 -7.06 -1.52 5.48
N LYS A 165 -5.79 -1.70 5.11
CA LYS A 165 -4.80 -2.46 5.89
C LYS A 165 -4.69 -1.99 7.34
N PHE A 166 -4.69 -0.68 7.57
CA PHE A 166 -4.56 -0.12 8.92
C PHE A 166 -5.82 -0.23 9.78
N HIS A 167 -6.98 -0.42 9.15
CA HIS A 167 -8.29 -0.54 9.79
C HIS A 167 -8.82 -1.98 9.82
N ASP A 168 -8.06 -2.93 9.29
CA ASP A 168 -8.48 -4.33 9.24
C ASP A 168 -8.22 -5.03 10.58
N LEU A 169 -9.31 -5.36 11.27
CA LEU A 169 -9.27 -6.08 12.54
C LEU A 169 -8.55 -7.44 12.46
N ALA A 170 -8.62 -8.15 11.32
CA ALA A 170 -7.89 -9.41 11.17
C ALA A 170 -6.37 -9.17 11.18
N TYR A 171 -5.92 -8.09 10.56
CA TYR A 171 -4.52 -7.71 10.50
C TYR A 171 -4.01 -7.10 11.81
N LEU A 172 -4.84 -6.31 12.49
CA LEU A 172 -4.55 -5.77 13.82
C LEU A 172 -4.43 -6.88 14.89
N ARG A 173 -5.05 -8.05 14.67
CA ARG A 173 -4.92 -9.22 15.55
C ARG A 173 -3.64 -10.03 15.35
N CYS A 174 -2.80 -9.70 14.37
CA CYS A 174 -1.59 -10.46 14.10
C CYS A 174 -0.38 -10.10 14.99
N ALA A 175 -0.45 -9.00 15.74
CA ALA A 175 0.66 -8.53 16.57
C ALA A 175 0.17 -7.80 17.82
N ASP A 176 0.98 -7.84 18.89
CA ASP A 176 0.75 -7.09 20.14
C ASP A 176 0.91 -5.58 19.89
N TYR A 177 1.92 -5.21 19.08
CA TYR A 177 2.22 -3.83 18.72
C TYR A 177 2.30 -3.68 17.20
N HIS A 178 1.69 -2.61 16.69
CA HIS A 178 1.82 -2.20 15.29
C HIS A 178 2.43 -0.81 15.24
N TYR A 179 3.47 -0.65 14.44
CA TYR A 179 4.18 0.61 14.24
C TYR A 179 4.19 0.98 12.77
N ILE A 180 4.07 2.27 12.48
CA ILE A 180 4.43 2.82 11.17
C ILE A 180 5.82 3.43 11.32
N MET A 181 6.77 3.05 10.45
CA MET A 181 8.03 3.74 10.32
C MET A 181 8.01 4.66 9.10
N ALA A 182 8.35 5.93 9.31
CA ALA A 182 8.24 6.97 8.31
C ALA A 182 9.39 7.98 8.40
N PRO A 183 9.67 8.73 7.32
CA PRO A 183 10.55 9.88 7.40
C PRO A 183 10.12 10.88 8.48
N HIS A 184 11.11 11.51 9.11
CA HIS A 184 10.89 12.46 10.20
C HIS A 184 9.92 13.57 9.77
N ARG A 185 8.89 13.82 10.59
CA ARG A 185 7.80 14.79 10.36
C ARG A 185 6.92 14.54 9.11
N MET A 186 7.05 13.41 8.43
CA MET A 186 6.18 13.09 7.28
C MET A 186 4.72 12.85 7.70
N VAL A 187 4.55 12.15 8.82
CA VAL A 187 3.25 11.77 9.39
C VAL A 187 2.98 12.65 10.61
N ARG A 188 1.80 13.27 10.65
CA ARG A 188 1.35 14.00 11.84
C ARG A 188 0.70 13.01 12.79
N THR A 189 0.81 13.23 14.10
CA THR A 189 0.18 12.37 15.11
C THR A 189 -1.34 12.26 14.94
N THR A 190 -1.99 13.31 14.44
CA THR A 190 -3.43 13.34 14.12
C THR A 190 -3.82 12.52 12.89
N GLU A 191 -2.85 12.02 12.12
CA GLU A 191 -3.05 11.20 10.92
C GLU A 191 -2.68 9.74 11.17
N LEU A 192 -2.26 9.40 12.39
CA LEU A 192 -1.90 8.04 12.75
C LEU A 192 -3.19 7.23 12.95
N PRO A 193 -3.33 6.05 12.31
CA PRO A 193 -4.49 5.20 12.55
C PRO A 193 -4.55 4.72 14.00
N ASP A 194 -5.76 4.52 14.51
CA ASP A 194 -5.96 3.98 15.85
C ASP A 194 -5.23 2.64 16.01
N GLN A 195 -4.68 2.39 17.20
CA GLN A 195 -3.92 1.17 17.54
C GLN A 195 -2.55 1.01 16.87
N TRP A 196 -2.07 2.05 16.19
CA TRP A 196 -0.70 2.12 15.67
C TRP A 196 0.14 3.10 16.50
N GLY A 197 1.42 2.77 16.65
CA GLY A 197 2.47 3.71 17.04
C GLY A 197 3.19 4.28 15.82
N LEU A 198 4.02 5.29 16.04
CA LEU A 198 4.81 5.95 15.02
C LEU A 198 6.29 5.96 15.42
N LEU A 199 7.12 5.40 14.55
CA LEU A 199 8.57 5.50 14.59
C LEU A 199 9.03 6.45 13.48
N ASP A 200 10.03 7.27 13.76
CA ASP A 200 10.71 8.00 12.70
C ASP A 200 11.88 7.20 12.10
N GLN A 201 12.46 7.73 11.01
CA GLN A 201 13.58 7.11 10.30
C GLN A 201 14.84 6.88 11.14
N ARG A 202 14.94 7.49 12.32
CA ARG A 202 16.07 7.32 13.26
C ARG A 202 15.78 6.23 14.30
N GLY A 203 14.59 5.65 14.29
CA GLY A 203 14.13 4.70 15.29
C GLY A 203 13.59 5.38 16.55
N GLU A 204 13.36 6.69 16.54
CA GLU A 204 12.77 7.37 17.69
C GLU A 204 11.26 7.11 17.73
N ILE A 205 10.75 6.82 18.94
CA ILE A 205 9.32 6.63 19.16
C ILE A 205 8.66 8.01 19.24
N VAL A 206 7.91 8.37 18.20
CA VAL A 206 7.11 9.61 18.14
C VAL A 206 5.77 9.41 18.84
N VAL A 207 5.18 8.23 18.67
CA VAL A 207 3.95 7.80 19.35
C VAL A 207 4.10 6.34 19.73
N GLU A 208 3.94 6.01 21.00
CA GLU A 208 3.95 4.63 21.49
C GLU A 208 2.75 3.85 20.94
N ALA A 209 2.98 2.64 20.45
CA ALA A 209 1.89 1.76 20.04
C ALA A 209 1.18 1.20 21.28
N PRO A 210 -0.17 1.21 21.33
CA PRO A 210 -0.86 0.60 22.45
C PRO A 210 -0.71 -0.92 22.41
N LEU A 211 -0.54 -1.53 23.58
CA LEU A 211 -0.51 -2.98 23.73
C LEU A 211 -1.87 -3.59 23.43
N LYS A 212 -1.93 -4.47 22.44
CA LYS A 212 -3.11 -5.27 22.11
C LYS A 212 -3.00 -6.65 22.73
N GLN A 213 -4.01 -7.06 23.48
CA GLN A 213 -4.14 -8.45 23.93
C GLN A 213 -4.61 -9.33 22.78
N VAL A 214 -3.67 -9.80 21.96
CA VAL A 214 -3.95 -10.73 20.88
C VAL A 214 -3.88 -12.17 21.38
N ARG A 215 -4.81 -13.03 20.90
CA ARG A 215 -4.75 -14.47 21.14
C ARG A 215 -3.39 -14.98 20.67
N ARG A 216 -2.74 -15.87 21.42
CA ARG A 216 -1.36 -16.35 21.14
C ARG A 216 -1.19 -16.82 19.68
N VAL A 217 -0.70 -15.93 18.82
CA VAL A 217 -0.34 -16.19 17.41
C VAL A 217 1.16 -16.44 17.23
N THR A 218 1.93 -16.43 18.33
CA THR A 218 3.39 -16.51 18.36
C THR A 218 3.95 -17.66 17.52
N GLN A 219 3.36 -18.86 17.59
CA GLN A 219 3.86 -20.02 16.82
C GLN A 219 3.75 -19.81 15.31
N HIS A 220 2.65 -19.19 14.85
CA HIS A 220 2.44 -18.90 13.43
C HIS A 220 3.40 -17.81 12.95
N VAL A 221 3.60 -16.76 13.77
CA VAL A 221 4.56 -15.69 13.49
C VAL A 221 5.99 -16.22 13.45
N LEU A 222 6.39 -17.06 14.40
CA LEU A 222 7.72 -17.69 14.42
C LEU A 222 7.95 -18.50 13.15
N ARG A 223 6.98 -19.32 12.74
CA ARG A 223 7.05 -20.07 11.46
C ARG A 223 7.15 -19.13 10.26
N ALA A 224 6.42 -18.02 10.25
CA ALA A 224 6.45 -17.05 9.17
C ALA A 224 7.82 -16.34 9.08
N ILE A 225 8.39 -15.90 10.21
CA ILE A 225 9.73 -15.30 10.26
C ILE A 225 10.78 -16.31 9.81
N ALA A 226 10.73 -17.55 10.32
CA ALA A 226 11.67 -18.60 9.92
C ALA A 226 11.62 -18.84 8.40
N ARG A 227 10.43 -18.91 7.80
CA ARG A 227 10.27 -19.06 6.34
C ARG A 227 10.85 -17.86 5.57
N ALA A 228 10.63 -16.64 6.05
CA ALA A 228 11.16 -15.43 5.43
C ALA A 228 12.70 -15.43 5.47
N ASN A 229 13.29 -15.67 6.65
CA ASN A 229 14.73 -15.69 6.82
C ASN A 229 15.40 -16.83 6.03
N THR A 230 14.78 -18.01 5.94
CA THR A 230 15.28 -19.10 5.09
C THR A 230 15.25 -18.71 3.61
N ARG A 231 14.17 -18.07 3.13
CA ARG A 231 14.09 -17.55 1.76
C ARG A 231 15.19 -16.54 1.49
N ASP A 232 15.39 -15.60 2.42
CA ASP A 232 16.36 -14.52 2.25
C ASP A 232 17.80 -15.05 2.28
N LEU A 233 18.09 -16.03 3.16
CA LEU A 233 19.37 -16.76 3.17
C LEU A 233 19.60 -17.51 1.85
N MET A 234 18.60 -18.24 1.35
CA MET A 234 18.69 -18.92 0.05
C MET A 234 18.98 -17.94 -1.08
N LYS A 235 18.33 -16.77 -1.08
CA LYS A 235 18.57 -15.71 -2.07
C LYS A 235 20.01 -15.18 -1.97
N ALA A 236 20.49 -14.89 -0.76
CA ALA A 236 21.84 -14.40 -0.52
C ALA A 236 22.93 -15.41 -0.90
N CYS A 237 22.65 -16.70 -0.72
CA CYS A 237 23.52 -17.81 -1.15
C CYS A 237 23.28 -18.24 -2.62
N GLU A 238 22.49 -17.48 -3.39
CA GLU A 238 22.18 -17.75 -4.80
C GLU A 238 21.57 -19.14 -5.09
N VAL A 239 20.92 -19.74 -4.10
CA VAL A 239 20.29 -21.05 -4.21
C VAL A 239 19.01 -20.93 -5.06
N ARG A 240 19.02 -21.54 -6.24
CA ARG A 240 17.86 -21.58 -7.13
C ARG A 240 16.93 -22.73 -6.76
N VAL A 241 15.79 -22.39 -6.16
CA VAL A 241 14.72 -23.37 -5.90
C VAL A 241 13.84 -23.51 -7.13
N ILE A 242 14.01 -24.61 -7.87
CA ILE A 242 13.09 -24.99 -8.95
C ILE A 242 11.84 -25.58 -8.28
N ARG A 243 10.72 -24.84 -8.32
CA ARG A 243 9.44 -25.38 -7.85
C ARG A 243 8.92 -26.34 -8.92
N SER A 244 8.88 -27.64 -8.61
CA SER A 244 8.10 -28.56 -9.44
C SER A 244 6.63 -28.18 -9.27
N GLN A 245 5.91 -27.98 -10.38
CA GLN A 245 4.47 -27.86 -10.31
C GLN A 245 3.92 -29.17 -9.74
N ARG A 246 3.18 -29.07 -8.64
CA ARG A 246 2.27 -30.11 -8.17
C ARG A 246 0.86 -29.60 -8.37
#